data_AF-A0A2T2MZR0-F1
#
_entry.id   AF-A0A2T2MZR0-F1
#
_cell.length_a   1.000
_cell.length_b   1.000
_cell.length_c   1.000
_cell.angle_alpha   90.00
_cell.angle_beta   90.00
_cell.angle_gamma   90.00
#
_symmetry.space_group_name_H-M   'P 1'
#
loop_
_entity.id
_entity.type
_entity.pdbx_description
1 polymer ?
#
loop_
_entity_poly.entity_id
_entity_poly.type
_entity_poly.pdbx_seq_one_letter_code
_entity_poly.pdbx_strand_id
1 'polypeptide(L)'
;AARPETPPSPSAVLPFPRDRDFVERGTILDQVHQKCAVPGSWAALVGLGGVGKSQLTIEYAYRAREQSARTWVFWVYASNAARFEQSYRDIADRVKIPERKDARADIFQLVHNWLCDSKERWLLVLDNVDDARFLVDVSTLA
;
A
#
# COMPACT_ATOMS: atom_id res chain seq x y z
N ALA A 1 27.18 13.95 -9.73
CA ALA A 1 25.84 13.36 -9.54
C ALA A 1 26.01 11.88 -9.17
N ALA A 2 25.30 11.39 -8.15
CA ALA A 2 25.32 9.97 -7.79
C ALA A 2 24.62 9.14 -8.88
N ARG A 3 25.10 7.93 -9.16
CA ARG A 3 24.51 7.02 -10.15
C ARG A 3 23.10 6.61 -9.68
N PRO A 4 22.08 6.60 -10.56
CA PRO A 4 20.76 6.09 -10.20
C PRO A 4 20.89 4.66 -9.67
N GLU A 5 20.32 4.41 -8.49
CA GLU A 5 20.24 3.06 -7.94
C GLU A 5 19.27 2.24 -8.79
N THR A 6 19.63 1.00 -9.11
CA THR A 6 18.73 0.10 -9.85
C THR A 6 17.53 -0.22 -8.97
N PRO A 7 16.28 -0.04 -9.46
CA PRO A 7 15.10 -0.42 -8.72
C PRO A 7 15.12 -1.92 -8.39
N PRO A 8 14.80 -2.33 -7.15
CA PRO A 8 14.74 -3.73 -6.77
C PRO A 8 13.58 -4.45 -7.48
N SER A 9 13.60 -5.78 -7.47
CA SER A 9 12.48 -6.58 -7.94
C SER A 9 11.24 -6.40 -7.05
N PRO A 10 10.02 -6.65 -7.60
CA PRO A 10 8.78 -6.56 -6.85
C PRO A 10 8.78 -7.35 -5.54
N SER A 11 8.27 -6.73 -4.48
CA SER A 11 8.22 -7.32 -3.14
C SER A 11 6.99 -6.88 -2.35
N ALA A 12 6.69 -7.61 -1.29
CA ALA A 12 5.75 -7.19 -0.25
C ALA A 12 6.50 -6.71 0.98
N VAL A 13 6.09 -5.57 1.53
CA VAL A 13 6.38 -5.18 2.91
C VAL A 13 5.05 -5.18 3.64
N LEU A 14 4.76 -6.30 4.30
CA LEU A 14 3.54 -6.46 5.10
C LEU A 14 3.87 -6.22 6.58
N PRO A 15 2.95 -5.61 7.33
CA PRO A 15 3.18 -5.24 8.72
C PRO A 15 3.29 -6.44 9.65
N PHE A 16 2.72 -7.57 9.25
CA PHE A 16 2.73 -8.82 9.99
C PHE A 16 2.98 -10.00 9.04
N PRO A 17 3.59 -11.08 9.54
CA PRO A 17 3.71 -12.32 8.78
C PRO A 17 2.33 -12.91 8.48
N ARG A 18 2.26 -13.74 7.43
CA ARG A 18 1.06 -14.51 7.12
C ARG A 18 0.72 -15.40 8.31
N ASP A 19 -0.52 -15.32 8.77
CA ASP A 19 -1.06 -16.23 9.76
C ASP A 19 -1.28 -17.61 9.11
N ARG A 20 -0.61 -18.64 9.64
CA ARG A 20 -0.74 -20.02 9.13
C ARG A 20 -2.05 -20.67 9.56
N ASP A 21 -2.66 -20.16 10.64
CA ASP A 21 -3.91 -20.63 11.19
C ASP A 21 -5.09 -19.74 10.73
N PHE A 22 -4.88 -18.92 9.70
CA PHE A 22 -5.92 -18.06 9.14
C PHE A 22 -7.11 -18.90 8.69
N VAL A 23 -8.26 -18.68 9.34
CA VAL A 23 -9.53 -19.29 8.94
C VAL A 23 -10.31 -18.29 8.10
N GLU A 24 -10.51 -18.64 6.82
CA GLU A 24 -11.34 -17.86 5.93
C GLU A 24 -12.81 -17.91 6.37
N ARG A 25 -13.40 -16.74 6.63
CA ARG A 25 -14.78 -16.61 7.08
C ARG A 25 -15.66 -16.12 5.94
N GLY A 26 -16.45 -17.04 5.39
CA GLY A 26 -17.39 -16.73 4.31
C GLY A 26 -16.69 -16.33 3.01
N THR A 27 -17.32 -15.46 2.23
CA THR A 27 -16.90 -15.12 0.86
C THR A 27 -16.23 -13.74 0.75
N ILE A 28 -15.87 -13.11 1.87
CA ILE A 28 -15.40 -11.72 1.88
C ILE A 28 -14.10 -11.58 1.08
N LEU A 29 -13.17 -12.53 1.23
CA LEU A 29 -11.89 -12.50 0.54
C LEU A 29 -12.08 -12.65 -0.98
N ASP A 30 -12.99 -13.53 -1.41
CA ASP A 30 -13.41 -13.65 -2.81
C ASP A 30 -14.03 -12.35 -3.34
N GLN A 31 -14.87 -11.68 -2.55
CA GLN A 31 -15.46 -10.40 -2.92
C GLN A 31 -14.41 -9.30 -3.07
N VAL A 32 -13.42 -9.24 -2.18
CA VAL A 32 -12.28 -8.33 -2.31
C VAL A 32 -11.51 -8.65 -3.59
N HIS A 33 -11.23 -9.94 -3.85
CA HIS A 33 -10.54 -10.34 -5.06
C HIS A 33 -11.28 -9.92 -6.32
N GLN A 34 -12.59 -10.20 -6.41
CA GLN A 34 -13.43 -9.80 -7.54
C GLN A 34 -13.45 -8.28 -7.76
N LYS A 35 -13.57 -7.50 -6.67
CA LYS A 35 -13.57 -6.03 -6.75
C LYS A 35 -12.22 -5.47 -7.15
N CYS A 36 -11.12 -6.09 -6.74
CA CYS A 36 -9.75 -5.63 -7.00
C CYS A 36 -9.09 -6.30 -8.23
N ALA A 37 -9.79 -7.18 -8.95
CA ALA A 37 -9.24 -7.93 -10.07
C ALA A 37 -8.94 -7.06 -11.30
N VAL A 38 -9.62 -5.91 -11.42
CA VAL A 38 -9.45 -4.96 -12.53
C VAL A 38 -8.38 -3.92 -12.16
N PRO A 39 -7.38 -3.65 -12.99
CA PRO A 39 -6.42 -2.58 -12.72
C PRO A 39 -7.10 -1.23 -12.45
N GLY A 40 -6.66 -0.51 -11.42
CA GLY A 40 -7.24 0.77 -11.01
C GLY A 40 -8.54 0.67 -10.19
N SER A 41 -9.04 -0.54 -9.93
CA SER A 41 -10.16 -0.75 -9.02
C SER A 41 -9.72 -0.70 -7.56
N TRP A 42 -10.68 -0.49 -6.66
CA TRP A 42 -10.47 -0.44 -5.22
C TRP A 42 -11.65 -1.04 -4.46
N ALA A 43 -11.38 -1.50 -3.25
CA ALA A 43 -12.40 -1.97 -2.32
C ALA A 43 -12.11 -1.42 -0.92
N ALA A 44 -13.17 -1.14 -0.16
CA ALA A 44 -13.07 -0.74 1.24
C ALA A 44 -13.62 -1.85 2.14
N LEU A 45 -12.83 -2.24 3.13
CA LEU A 45 -13.27 -3.14 4.20
C LEU A 45 -13.73 -2.31 5.40
N VAL A 46 -15.04 -2.32 5.66
CA VAL A 46 -15.67 -1.54 6.74
C VAL A 46 -16.29 -2.49 7.75
N GLY A 47 -16.11 -2.19 9.04
CA GLY A 47 -16.65 -3.01 10.12
C GLY A 47 -16.05 -2.64 11.46
N LEU A 48 -16.60 -3.18 12.54
CA LEU A 48 -16.19 -2.88 13.90
C LEU A 48 -14.70 -3.19 14.17
N GLY A 49 -14.15 -2.58 15.21
CA GLY A 49 -12.81 -2.89 15.70
C GLY A 49 -12.69 -4.37 16.07
N GLY A 50 -11.53 -4.98 15.81
CA GLY A 50 -11.26 -6.37 16.21
C GLY A 50 -11.88 -7.48 15.35
N VAL A 51 -12.71 -7.17 14.34
CA VAL A 51 -13.34 -8.20 13.49
C VAL A 51 -12.39 -8.88 12.49
N GLY A 52 -11.11 -8.49 12.46
CA GLY A 52 -10.08 -9.12 11.62
C GLY A 52 -9.89 -8.53 10.22
N LYS A 53 -10.34 -7.30 9.96
CA LYS A 53 -10.20 -6.64 8.64
C LYS A 53 -8.76 -6.63 8.14
N SER A 54 -7.81 -6.15 8.96
CA SER A 54 -6.40 -6.08 8.59
C SER A 54 -5.79 -7.47 8.36
N GLN A 55 -6.20 -8.49 9.13
CA GLN A 55 -5.78 -9.88 8.90
C GLN A 55 -6.29 -10.43 7.56
N LEU A 56 -7.55 -10.13 7.20
CA LEU A 56 -8.10 -10.49 5.90
C LEU A 56 -7.33 -9.82 4.75
N THR A 57 -6.97 -8.53 4.90
CA THR A 57 -6.17 -7.81 3.91
C THR A 57 -4.75 -8.37 3.77
N ILE A 58 -4.13 -8.79 4.89
CA ILE A 58 -2.82 -9.44 4.87
C ILE A 58 -2.89 -10.75 4.10
N GLU A 59 -3.88 -11.60 4.38
CA GLU A 59 -4.09 -12.84 3.64
C GLU A 59 -4.31 -12.57 2.15
N TYR A 60 -5.13 -11.57 1.80
CA TYR A 60 -5.32 -11.15 0.42
C TYR A 60 -4.00 -10.77 -0.27
N ALA A 61 -3.17 -9.97 0.39
CA ALA A 61 -1.89 -9.54 -0.13
C ALA A 61 -0.91 -10.71 -0.38
N TYR A 62 -0.88 -11.70 0.52
CA TYR A 62 -0.10 -12.92 0.31
C TYR A 62 -0.60 -13.68 -0.92
N ARG A 63 -1.92 -13.92 -1.03
CA ARG A 63 -2.52 -14.61 -2.20
C ARG A 63 -2.26 -13.87 -3.51
N ALA A 64 -2.34 -12.54 -3.51
CA ALA A 64 -2.05 -11.72 -4.70
C ALA A 64 -0.59 -11.90 -5.19
N ARG A 65 0.36 -12.03 -4.26
CA ARG A 65 1.78 -12.30 -4.61
C ARG A 65 2.03 -13.74 -5.01
N GLU A 66 1.31 -14.70 -4.45
CA GLU A 66 1.38 -16.11 -4.89
C GLU A 66 0.89 -16.26 -6.33
N GLN A 67 -0.20 -15.56 -6.69
CA GLN A 67 -0.70 -15.52 -8.06
C GLN A 67 0.29 -14.84 -9.02
N SER A 68 1.09 -13.89 -8.52
CA SER A 68 2.09 -13.21 -9.32
C SER A 68 3.18 -12.59 -8.47
N ALA A 69 4.35 -13.25 -8.46
CA ALA A 69 5.54 -12.79 -7.76
C ALA A 69 6.04 -11.41 -8.20
N ARG A 70 5.58 -10.95 -9.38
CA ARG A 70 5.86 -9.63 -9.96
C ARG A 70 4.94 -8.51 -9.45
N THR A 71 4.05 -8.79 -8.49
CA THR A 71 3.17 -7.78 -7.90
C THR A 71 3.84 -7.14 -6.69
N TRP A 72 3.97 -5.81 -6.71
CA TRP A 72 4.33 -5.02 -5.55
C TRP A 72 3.18 -5.00 -4.55
N VAL A 73 3.49 -5.07 -3.26
CA VAL A 73 2.50 -4.79 -2.21
C VAL A 73 3.07 -3.73 -1.28
N PHE A 74 2.34 -2.64 -1.17
CA PHE A 74 2.64 -1.52 -0.30
C PHE A 74 1.59 -1.42 0.79
N TRP A 75 2.03 -1.22 2.03
CA TRP A 75 1.17 -1.03 3.17
C TRP A 75 1.35 0.39 3.72
N VAL A 76 0.27 1.16 3.75
CA VAL A 76 0.25 2.54 4.23
C VAL A 76 -0.60 2.62 5.48
N TYR A 77 0.00 3.13 6.54
CA TYR A 77 -0.72 3.43 7.77
C TYR A 77 -1.39 4.80 7.66
N ALA A 78 -2.71 4.80 7.52
CA ALA A 78 -3.52 5.98 7.28
C ALA A 78 -4.27 6.46 8.53
N SER A 79 -3.68 6.23 9.72
CA SER A 79 -4.29 6.67 10.99
C SER A 79 -4.15 8.17 11.26
N ASN A 80 -3.19 8.84 10.60
CA ASN A 80 -2.98 10.29 10.62
C ASN A 80 -2.00 10.71 9.52
N ALA A 81 -1.90 12.02 9.27
CA ALA A 81 -1.03 12.60 8.24
C ALA A 81 0.44 12.18 8.37
N ALA A 82 1.02 12.22 9.58
CA ALA A 82 2.43 11.91 9.78
C ALA A 82 2.77 10.45 9.45
N ARG A 83 1.93 9.49 9.88
CA ARG A 83 2.12 8.06 9.53
C ARG A 83 1.87 7.80 8.04
N PHE A 84 0.92 8.52 7.44
CA PHE A 84 0.64 8.42 6.02
C PHE A 84 1.84 8.89 5.20
N GLU A 85 2.38 10.07 5.50
CA GLU A 85 3.58 10.61 4.85
C GLU A 85 4.79 9.69 5.04
N GLN A 86 5.03 9.22 6.27
CA GLN A 86 6.14 8.29 6.54
C GLN A 86 6.02 7.01 5.71
N SER A 87 4.81 6.45 5.57
CA SER A 87 4.60 5.27 4.73
C SER A 87 4.94 5.53 3.26
N TYR A 88 4.66 6.73 2.74
CA TYR A 88 5.05 7.13 1.38
C TYR A 88 6.57 7.30 1.23
N ARG A 89 7.24 7.84 2.26
CA ARG A 89 8.71 7.89 2.30
C ARG A 89 9.31 6.49 2.26
N ASP A 90 8.74 5.55 3.02
CA ASP A 90 9.17 4.15 3.04
C ASP A 90 8.98 3.48 1.67
N ILE A 91 7.86 3.75 0.98
CA ILE A 91 7.62 3.27 -0.40
C ILE A 91 8.70 3.82 -1.35
N ALA A 92 8.94 5.14 -1.32
CA ALA A 92 9.93 5.77 -2.18
C ALA A 92 11.34 5.20 -1.95
N ASP A 93 11.70 4.97 -0.68
CA ASP A 93 12.96 4.33 -0.28
C ASP A 93 13.04 2.87 -0.69
N ARG A 94 11.92 2.16 -0.72
CA ARG A 94 11.86 0.77 -1.14
C ARG A 94 12.12 0.62 -2.62
N VAL A 95 11.46 1.45 -3.44
CA VAL A 95 11.53 1.38 -4.90
C VAL A 95 12.65 2.25 -5.49
N LYS A 96 13.41 2.91 -4.62
CA LYS A 96 14.62 3.68 -4.94
C LYS A 96 14.34 4.87 -5.87
N ILE A 97 13.21 5.57 -5.65
CA ILE A 97 12.88 6.77 -6.42
C ILE A 97 14.03 7.79 -6.28
N PRO A 98 14.46 8.45 -7.38
CA PRO A 98 15.34 9.60 -7.30
C PRO A 98 14.78 10.67 -6.35
N GLU A 99 15.65 11.48 -5.75
CA GLU A 99 15.27 12.64 -4.92
C GLU A 99 14.50 12.35 -3.63
N ARG A 100 14.10 11.10 -3.36
CA ARG A 100 13.38 10.69 -2.14
C ARG A 100 14.03 11.06 -0.80
N LYS A 101 15.35 11.32 -0.80
CA LYS A 101 16.11 11.72 0.40
C LYS A 101 16.16 13.24 0.59
N ASP A 102 15.68 14.02 -0.38
CA ASP A 102 15.53 15.45 -0.24
C ASP A 102 14.35 15.74 0.69
N ALA A 103 14.63 16.45 1.78
CA ALA A 103 13.62 16.84 2.75
C ALA A 103 12.55 17.78 2.15
N ARG A 104 12.87 18.46 1.05
CA ARG A 104 11.96 19.38 0.34
C ARG A 104 11.17 18.71 -0.78
N ALA A 105 11.47 17.45 -1.10
CA ALA A 105 10.75 16.74 -2.15
C ALA A 105 9.30 16.47 -1.70
N ASP A 106 8.36 16.70 -2.61
CA ASP A 106 6.99 16.23 -2.47
C ASP A 106 6.96 14.71 -2.66
N ILE A 107 6.96 14.01 -1.53
CA ILE A 107 7.01 12.54 -1.53
C ILE A 107 5.76 11.92 -2.16
N PHE A 108 4.61 12.58 -2.05
CA PHE A 108 3.36 12.08 -2.61
C PHE A 108 3.41 12.15 -4.13
N GLN A 109 3.88 13.26 -4.69
CA GLN A 109 4.06 13.40 -6.13
C GLN A 109 5.09 12.41 -6.68
N LEU A 110 6.20 12.21 -5.98
CA LEU A 110 7.23 11.24 -6.37
C LEU A 110 6.69 9.81 -6.44
N VAL A 111 6.01 9.35 -5.38
CA VAL A 111 5.42 8.01 -5.34
C VAL A 111 4.28 7.88 -6.36
N HIS A 112 3.45 8.89 -6.52
CA HIS A 112 2.39 8.91 -7.53
C HIS A 112 2.95 8.68 -8.93
N ASN A 113 3.95 9.46 -9.33
CA ASN A 113 4.59 9.33 -10.64
C ASN A 113 5.16 7.93 -10.84
N TRP A 114 5.84 7.40 -9.81
CA TRP A 114 6.37 6.04 -9.87
C TRP A 114 5.26 4.98 -10.02
N LEU A 115 4.13 5.12 -9.32
CA LEU A 115 3.00 4.19 -9.43
C LEU A 115 2.36 4.23 -10.82
N CYS A 116 2.28 5.41 -11.45
CA CYS A 116 1.79 5.58 -12.82
C CYS A 116 2.75 4.98 -13.86
N ASP A 117 4.05 5.15 -13.67
CA ASP A 117 5.08 4.71 -14.60
C ASP A 117 5.50 3.23 -14.41
N SER A 118 5.07 2.61 -13.30
CA SER A 118 5.42 1.22 -13.00
C SER A 118 4.90 0.27 -14.08
N LYS A 119 5.82 -0.52 -14.65
CA LYS A 119 5.50 -1.61 -15.58
C LYS A 119 4.97 -2.87 -14.89
N GLU A 120 5.18 -2.95 -13.58
CA GLU A 120 4.78 -4.07 -12.75
C GLU A 120 3.50 -3.74 -12.00
N ARG A 121 2.65 -4.75 -11.76
CA ARG A 121 1.42 -4.58 -10.98
C ARG A 121 1.75 -4.20 -9.55
N TRP A 122 0.86 -3.43 -8.94
CA TRP A 122 0.96 -3.06 -7.53
C TRP A 122 -0.40 -3.16 -6.84
N LEU A 123 -0.34 -3.46 -5.54
CA LEU A 123 -1.43 -3.39 -4.59
C LEU A 123 -1.04 -2.39 -3.51
N LEU A 124 -1.86 -1.36 -3.31
CA LEU A 124 -1.68 -0.37 -2.25
C LEU A 124 -2.77 -0.57 -1.20
N VAL A 125 -2.35 -0.94 0.01
CA VAL A 125 -3.26 -1.10 1.16
C VAL A 125 -3.20 0.15 2.00
N LEU A 126 -4.35 0.79 2.24
CA LEU A 126 -4.50 1.86 3.22
C LEU A 126 -5.19 1.27 4.46
N ASP A 127 -4.44 1.14 5.56
CA ASP A 127 -4.94 0.58 6.81
C ASP A 127 -5.26 1.67 7.83
N ASN A 128 -6.31 1.46 8.62
CA ASN A 128 -6.77 2.37 9.67
C ASN A 128 -7.17 3.78 9.18
N VAL A 129 -7.85 3.87 8.03
CA VAL A 129 -8.43 5.12 7.51
C VAL A 129 -9.70 5.49 8.29
N ASP A 130 -9.56 5.91 9.55
CA ASP A 130 -10.70 6.28 10.39
C ASP A 130 -11.15 7.74 10.17
N ASP A 131 -10.20 8.63 9.87
CA ASP A 131 -10.43 10.04 9.59
C ASP A 131 -9.80 10.42 8.25
N ALA A 132 -10.59 10.49 7.20
CA ALA A 132 -10.09 10.84 5.87
C ALA A 132 -9.81 12.35 5.68
N ARG A 133 -10.09 13.21 6.67
CA ARG A 133 -9.96 14.67 6.48
C ARG A 133 -8.54 15.08 6.13
N PHE A 134 -7.53 14.44 6.74
CA PHE A 134 -6.13 14.74 6.44
C PHE A 134 -5.72 14.37 5.00
N LEU A 135 -6.51 13.55 4.29
CA LEU A 135 -6.27 13.22 2.88
C LEU A 135 -6.84 14.27 1.92
N VAL A 136 -7.86 15.02 2.35
CA VAL A 136 -8.59 15.97 1.52
C VAL A 136 -8.30 17.43 1.88
N ASP A 137 -7.77 17.68 3.07
CA ASP A 137 -7.46 19.02 3.55
C ASP A 137 -6.05 19.43 3.09
N VAL A 138 -5.98 19.90 1.85
CA VAL A 138 -4.78 20.45 1.17
C VAL A 138 -4.16 21.63 1.96
N SER A 139 -4.85 22.15 2.96
CA SER A 139 -4.44 23.26 3.83
C SER A 139 -3.32 22.93 4.82
N THR A 140 -3.01 21.65 5.06
CA THR A 140 -2.07 21.23 6.14
C THR A 140 -0.68 20.83 5.63
N LEU A 141 -0.44 20.93 4.32
CA LEU A 141 0.86 20.64 3.69
C LEU A 141 1.57 21.91 3.17
N ALA A 142 1.18 23.08 3.65
CA ALA A 142 1.83 24.36 3.39
C ALA A 142 2.79 24.76 4.52
#